data_AF-A0A146G7G6-F1
#
_entry.id   AF-A0A146G7G6-F1
#
_cell.length_a   1.000
_cell.length_b   1.000
_cell.length_c   1.000
_cell.angle_alpha   90.00
_cell.angle_beta   90.00
_cell.angle_gamma   90.00
#
_symmetry.space_group_name_H-M   'P 1'
#
loop_
_entity.id
_entity.type
_entity.pdbx_description
1 polymer ?
#
loop_
_entity_poly.entity_id
_entity_poly.type
_entity_poly.pdbx_seq_one_letter_code
_entity_poly.pdbx_strand_id
1 'polypeptide(L)'
;RLSLADAIGYVKKSRPKAIIDIATLTGACSIALGNEAIAMMGNDTHMMEMLKAAGEDTSERVWQMPLYEEYGEYIKSEVADLKNTGGRTGSLVAAGYFLKEFAGDTPWV
;
A
#
# COMPACT_ATOMS: atom_id res chain seq x y z
N ARG A 1 4.24 -3.84 -8.15
CA ARG A 1 3.99 -2.39 -8.01
C ARG A 1 3.79 -1.68 -9.34
N LEU A 2 4.66 -1.83 -10.36
CA LEU A 2 4.47 -1.13 -11.64
C LEU A 2 3.14 -1.49 -12.32
N SER A 3 2.86 -2.78 -12.51
CA SER A 3 1.57 -3.21 -13.08
C SER A 3 0.36 -2.88 -12.20
N LEU A 4 0.54 -2.80 -10.88
CA LEU A 4 -0.53 -2.40 -9.96
C LEU A 4 -0.82 -0.89 -10.06
N ALA A 5 0.22 -0.07 -10.20
CA ALA A 5 0.08 1.37 -10.41
C ALA A 5 -0.75 1.68 -11.66
N ASP A 6 -0.49 0.97 -12.77
CA ASP A 6 -1.31 1.08 -13.98
C ASP A 6 -2.75 0.61 -13.75
N ALA A 7 -2.95 -0.51 -13.04
CA ALA A 7 -4.27 -1.03 -12.73
C ALA A 7 -5.08 -0.07 -11.84
N ILE A 8 -4.46 0.51 -10.82
CA ILE A 8 -5.06 1.53 -9.95
C ILE A 8 -5.43 2.77 -10.79
N GLY A 9 -4.49 3.27 -11.59
CA GLY A 9 -4.73 4.40 -12.48
C GLY A 9 -5.86 4.15 -13.48
N TYR A 10 -5.98 2.92 -13.98
CA TYR A 10 -7.05 2.51 -14.89
C TYR A 10 -8.41 2.44 -14.18
N VAL A 11 -8.50 1.73 -13.05
CA VAL A 11 -9.78 1.51 -12.34
C VAL A 11 -10.36 2.79 -11.78
N LYS A 12 -9.55 3.79 -11.42
CA LYS A 12 -10.03 5.12 -10.99
C LYS A 12 -10.99 5.77 -11.99
N LYS A 13 -10.87 5.46 -13.29
CA LYS A 13 -11.79 5.96 -14.34
C LYS A 13 -13.24 5.51 -14.12
N SER A 14 -13.46 4.38 -13.44
CA SER A 14 -14.80 3.91 -13.08
C SER A 14 -15.37 4.58 -11.83
N ARG A 15 -14.65 5.50 -11.19
CA ARG A 15 -15.03 6.18 -9.93
C ARG A 15 -15.45 5.16 -8.85
N PRO A 16 -14.57 4.22 -8.50
CA PRO A 16 -14.89 3.22 -7.50
C PRO A 16 -15.14 3.89 -6.14
N LYS A 17 -16.00 3.28 -5.32
CA LYS A 17 -16.16 3.69 -3.92
C LYS A 17 -14.91 3.41 -3.10
N ALA A 18 -14.19 2.36 -3.46
CA ALA A 18 -12.96 1.92 -2.83
C ALA A 18 -12.15 1.04 -3.79
N ILE A 19 -10.83 1.04 -3.61
CA ILE A 19 -9.89 0.15 -4.30
C ILE A 19 -9.18 -0.68 -3.23
N ILE A 20 -9.17 -2.00 -3.38
CA ILE A 20 -8.38 -2.89 -2.53
C ILE A 20 -7.38 -3.62 -3.44
N ASP A 21 -6.08 -3.45 -3.20
CA ASP A 21 -5.05 -4.22 -3.89
C ASP A 21 -4.40 -5.26 -2.97
N ILE A 22 -4.11 -6.43 -3.54
CA ILE A 22 -3.56 -7.57 -2.80
C ILE A 22 -2.37 -8.09 -3.58
N ALA A 23 -1.19 -8.07 -2.96
CA ALA A 23 0.04 -8.41 -3.65
C ALA A 23 1.11 -9.01 -2.72
N THR A 24 1.81 -10.01 -3.21
CA THR A 24 3.07 -10.53 -2.65
C THR A 24 4.23 -9.57 -3.00
N LEU A 25 4.15 -8.34 -2.48
CA LEU A 25 4.83 -7.18 -3.06
C LEU A 25 6.30 -7.02 -2.65
N THR A 26 6.64 -7.35 -1.40
CA THR A 26 7.98 -7.11 -0.85
C THR A 26 8.43 -8.25 0.04
N GLY A 27 9.72 -8.61 -0.03
CA GLY A 27 10.33 -9.50 0.97
C GLY A 27 10.44 -8.86 2.35
N ALA A 28 10.44 -7.52 2.43
CA ALA A 28 10.46 -6.79 3.69
C ALA A 28 9.21 -7.02 4.54
N CYS A 29 8.05 -7.29 3.91
CA CYS A 29 6.83 -7.69 4.63
C CYS A 29 7.06 -8.98 5.43
N SER A 30 7.64 -9.99 4.80
CA SER A 30 7.93 -11.28 5.46
C SER A 30 8.94 -11.13 6.60
N ILE A 31 9.91 -10.22 6.48
CA ILE A 31 10.85 -9.91 7.57
C ILE A 31 10.14 -9.23 8.73
N ALA A 32 9.19 -8.32 8.46
CA ALA A 32 8.51 -7.54 9.49
C ALA A 32 7.42 -8.33 10.24
N LEU A 33 6.61 -9.11 9.52
CA LEU A 33 5.40 -9.73 10.07
C LEU A 33 5.41 -11.26 9.97
N GLY A 34 6.44 -11.87 9.39
CA GLY A 34 6.47 -13.31 9.12
C GLY A 34 5.37 -13.72 8.15
N ASN A 35 4.74 -14.87 8.43
CA ASN A 35 3.62 -15.42 7.65
C ASN A 35 2.28 -15.33 8.41
N GLU A 36 2.26 -14.64 9.56
CA GLU A 36 1.13 -14.66 10.51
C GLU A 36 0.15 -13.50 10.34
N ALA A 37 0.58 -12.44 9.64
CA ALA A 37 -0.22 -11.25 9.38
C ALA A 37 0.14 -10.58 8.05
N ILE A 38 -0.85 -10.01 7.39
CA ILE A 38 -0.71 -9.22 6.17
C ILE A 38 -0.40 -7.77 6.54
N ALA A 39 0.62 -7.17 5.92
CA ALA A 39 0.86 -5.73 6.04
C ALA A 39 -0.20 -4.95 5.26
N MET A 40 -1.06 -4.22 5.97
CA MET A 40 -2.11 -3.39 5.40
C MET A 40 -1.71 -1.92 5.47
N MET A 41 -1.88 -1.19 4.38
CA MET A 41 -1.55 0.24 4.26
C MET A 41 -2.65 0.88 3.43
N GLY A 42 -3.07 2.10 3.75
CA GLY A 42 -4.14 2.74 2.99
C GLY A 42 -4.25 4.23 3.28
N ASN A 43 -5.09 4.90 2.49
CA ASN A 43 -5.41 6.33 2.66
C ASN A 43 -6.81 6.55 3.28
N ASP A 44 -7.59 5.48 3.53
CA ASP A 44 -8.92 5.55 4.13
C ASP A 44 -8.97 4.76 5.44
N THR A 45 -9.05 5.47 6.57
CA THR A 45 -9.04 4.87 7.91
C THR A 45 -10.26 3.99 8.16
N HIS A 46 -11.44 4.39 7.68
CA HIS A 46 -12.66 3.65 7.89
C HIS A 46 -12.59 2.26 7.22
N MET A 47 -12.07 2.19 5.99
CA MET A 47 -11.88 0.93 5.29
C MET A 47 -10.83 0.05 5.95
N MET A 48 -9.72 0.62 6.42
CA MET A 48 -8.71 -0.13 7.17
C MET A 48 -9.29 -0.74 8.46
N GLU A 49 -10.13 -0.02 9.18
CA GLU A 49 -10.81 -0.55 10.38
C GLU A 49 -11.77 -1.70 10.04
N MET A 50 -12.55 -1.57 8.97
CA MET A 50 -13.43 -2.65 8.50
C MET A 50 -12.65 -3.90 8.11
N LEU A 51 -11.54 -3.75 7.37
CA LEU A 51 -10.69 -4.87 6.97
C LEU A 51 -10.00 -5.52 8.18
N LYS A 52 -9.59 -4.71 9.16
CA LYS A 52 -9.04 -5.23 10.41
C LYS A 52 -10.05 -6.07 11.17
N ALA A 53 -11.28 -5.58 11.35
CA ALA A 53 -12.34 -6.34 12.01
C ALA A 53 -12.64 -7.65 11.26
N ALA A 54 -12.76 -7.60 9.93
CA ALA A 54 -12.96 -8.79 9.11
C ALA A 54 -11.81 -9.80 9.24
N GLY A 55 -10.56 -9.33 9.33
CA GLY A 55 -9.39 -10.18 9.52
C GLY A 55 -9.40 -10.91 10.88
N GLU A 56 -9.85 -10.25 11.94
CA GLU A 56 -10.03 -10.90 13.26
C GLU A 56 -11.13 -11.96 13.21
N ASP A 57 -12.28 -11.66 12.59
CA ASP A 57 -13.42 -12.58 12.49
C ASP A 57 -13.12 -13.83 11.65
N THR A 58 -12.24 -13.69 10.65
CA THR A 58 -11.91 -14.77 9.69
C THR A 58 -10.59 -15.46 9.98
N SER A 59 -9.84 -15.00 11.00
CA SER A 59 -8.46 -15.43 11.27
C SER A 59 -7.44 -15.10 10.17
N GLU A 60 -7.79 -14.24 9.21
CA GLU A 60 -6.91 -13.69 8.17
C GLU A 60 -6.39 -12.32 8.64
N ARG A 61 -5.50 -12.33 9.64
CA ARG A 61 -5.08 -11.11 10.34
C ARG A 61 -4.35 -10.13 9.42
N VAL A 62 -4.73 -8.86 9.53
CA VAL A 62 -4.03 -7.73 8.93
C VAL A 62 -3.41 -6.85 10.01
N TRP A 63 -2.23 -6.30 9.73
CA TRP A 63 -1.58 -5.32 10.59
C TRP A 63 -1.39 -4.00 9.86
N GLN A 64 -1.95 -2.93 10.42
CA GLN A 64 -1.85 -1.60 9.83
C GLN A 64 -0.42 -1.07 9.96
N MET A 65 0.21 -0.82 8.82
CA MET A 65 1.52 -0.18 8.73
C MET A 65 1.36 1.33 8.48
N PRO A 66 2.31 2.17 8.94
CA PRO A 66 2.21 3.60 8.73
C PRO A 66 2.46 4.00 7.26
N LEU A 67 1.80 5.06 6.82
CA LEU A 67 2.05 5.76 5.55
C LEU A 67 2.28 7.26 5.79
N TYR A 68 3.27 7.56 6.64
CA TYR A 68 3.67 8.94 6.90
C TYR A 68 4.26 9.60 5.65
N GLU A 69 4.10 10.91 5.53
CA GLU A 69 4.52 11.68 4.34
C GLU A 69 6.02 11.57 4.07
N GLU A 70 6.84 11.42 5.11
CA GLU A 70 8.29 11.29 5.03
C GLU A 70 8.73 10.04 4.24
N TYR A 71 7.88 9.02 4.11
CA TYR A 71 8.17 7.86 3.28
C TYR A 71 8.18 8.18 1.78
N GLY A 72 7.55 9.30 1.38
CA GLY A 72 7.64 9.83 0.01
C GLY A 72 9.06 10.24 -0.38
N GLU A 73 9.88 10.67 0.57
CA GLU A 73 11.28 11.04 0.32
C GLU A 73 12.09 9.88 -0.25
N TYR A 74 11.77 8.64 0.15
CA TYR A 74 12.47 7.46 -0.34
C TYR A 74 12.28 7.22 -1.84
N ILE A 75 11.17 7.68 -2.41
CA ILE A 75 10.80 7.44 -3.81
C ILE A 75 10.96 8.67 -4.70
N LYS A 76 11.58 9.76 -4.20
CA LYS A 76 11.97 10.89 -5.04
C LYS A 76 12.98 10.48 -6.11
N SER A 77 12.81 11.04 -7.30
CA SER A 77 13.67 10.85 -8.45
C SER A 77 14.18 12.22 -8.95
N GLU A 78 15.41 12.26 -9.46
CA GLU A 78 16.00 13.47 -10.03
C GLU A 78 15.59 13.70 -11.50
N VAL A 79 15.05 12.67 -12.15
CA VAL A 79 14.80 12.64 -13.60
C VAL A 79 13.35 12.25 -13.98
N ALA A 80 12.52 11.94 -12.99
CA ALA A 80 11.13 11.54 -13.16
C ALA A 80 10.33 11.98 -11.93
N ASP A 81 9.00 11.93 -12.00
CA ASP A 81 8.14 12.28 -10.86
C ASP A 81 8.45 11.39 -9.64
N LEU A 82 8.60 10.07 -9.87
CA LEU A 82 8.87 9.08 -8.84
C LEU A 82 9.84 8.01 -9.37
N LYS A 83 10.66 7.44 -8.49
CA LYS A 83 11.33 6.14 -8.73
C LYS A 83 10.55 5.03 -8.05
N ASN A 84 10.60 3.83 -8.63
CA ASN A 84 9.81 2.70 -8.15
C ASN A 84 10.39 1.99 -6.91
N THR A 85 11.55 2.39 -6.40
CA THR A 85 12.22 1.76 -5.27
C THR A 85 12.74 2.77 -4.27
N GLY A 86 12.53 2.49 -2.98
CA GLY A 86 12.99 3.30 -1.85
C GLY A 86 14.36 2.89 -1.28
N GLY A 87 15.04 1.92 -1.92
CA GLY A 87 16.22 1.28 -1.34
C GLY A 87 15.85 0.21 -0.31
N ARG A 88 16.81 -0.21 0.52
CA ARG A 88 16.63 -1.33 1.47
C ARG A 88 15.82 -0.93 2.71
N THR A 89 16.18 0.19 3.32
CA THR A 89 15.53 0.73 4.52
C THR A 89 14.15 1.27 4.16
N GLY A 90 13.12 0.92 4.93
CA GLY A 90 11.75 1.38 4.66
C GLY A 90 11.15 0.81 3.37
N SER A 91 11.75 -0.22 2.77
CA SER A 91 11.31 -0.78 1.47
C SER A 91 9.85 -1.26 1.45
N LEU A 92 9.33 -1.75 2.58
CA LEU A 92 7.92 -2.12 2.76
C LEU A 92 6.99 -0.90 2.59
N VAL A 93 7.19 0.12 3.44
CA VAL A 93 6.35 1.32 3.45
C VAL A 93 6.56 2.18 2.20
N ALA A 94 7.77 2.24 1.65
CA ALA A 94 8.05 2.92 0.38
C ALA A 94 7.32 2.27 -0.81
N ALA A 95 7.09 0.95 -0.76
CA ALA A 95 6.28 0.26 -1.77
C ALA A 95 4.81 0.63 -1.69
N GLY A 96 4.25 0.67 -0.47
CA GLY A 96 2.88 1.12 -0.24
C GLY A 96 2.71 2.59 -0.60
N TYR A 97 3.65 3.45 -0.20
CA TYR A 97 3.65 4.87 -0.54
C TYR A 97 3.72 5.10 -2.04
N PHE A 98 4.52 4.32 -2.77
CA PHE A 98 4.54 4.37 -4.24
C PHE A 98 3.15 4.09 -4.82
N LEU A 99 2.38 3.12 -4.30
CA LEU A 99 1.02 2.83 -4.79
C LEU A 99 0.01 3.89 -4.38
N LYS A 100 0.14 4.46 -3.17
CA LYS A 100 -0.65 5.59 -2.67
C LYS A 100 -0.65 6.77 -3.65
N GLU A 101 0.48 7.09 -4.26
CA GLU A 101 0.59 8.16 -5.26
C GLU A 101 -0.35 7.94 -6.48
N PHE A 102 -0.55 6.69 -6.90
CA PHE A 102 -1.47 6.37 -8.00
C PHE A 102 -2.93 6.34 -7.54
N ALA A 103 -3.19 5.91 -6.30
CA ALA A 103 -4.53 5.98 -5.70
C ALA A 103 -5.00 7.44 -5.52
N GLY A 104 -4.11 8.35 -5.11
CA GLY A 104 -4.43 9.75 -4.84
C GLY A 104 -5.50 9.85 -3.75
N ASP A 105 -6.57 10.62 -4.00
CA ASP A 105 -7.68 10.82 -3.06
C ASP A 105 -8.76 9.73 -3.12
N THR A 106 -8.62 8.72 -3.98
CA THR A 106 -9.59 7.61 -4.04
C THR A 106 -9.36 6.70 -2.84
N PRO A 107 -10.40 6.33 -2.06
CA PRO A 107 -10.26 5.40 -0.94
C PRO A 107 -9.58 4.11 -1.37
N TRP A 108 -8.47 3.79 -0.72
CA TRP A 108 -7.53 2.74 -1.12
C TRP A 108 -6.88 2.07 0.09
N VAL A 109 -6.76 0.75 0.02
CA VAL A 109 -6.00 -0.13 0.92
C VAL A 109 -5.30 -1.22 0.12
#